data_AF-A0A8J4WML2-F1
#
_entry.id   AF-A0A8J4WML2-F1
#
_cell.length_a   1.000
_cell.length_b   1.000
_cell.length_c   1.000
_cell.angle_alpha   90.00
_cell.angle_beta   90.00
_cell.angle_gamma   90.00
#
_symmetry.space_group_name_H-M   'P 1'
#
loop_
_entity.id
_entity.type
_entity.pdbx_description
1 polymer ?
#
loop_
_entity_poly.entity_id
_entity_poly.type
_entity_poly.pdbx_seq_one_letter_code
_entity_poly.pdbx_strand_id
1 'polypeptide(L)'
;IRYRKDKVQSKQTPTFSVVSGVKDLSNGCAIAATIHFYCPQILALEDVCLKDTMSVADSLYNLQLIREFCNDHLQGCCPLLLEDLLYAPPILRVNIMCFLAELLAVFEVKKPDIVKPVHTLDLT
;
A
#
# COMPACT_ATOMS: atom_id res chain seq x y z
N ILE A 1 27.67 -25.41 11.82
CA ILE A 1 27.31 -23.96 11.84
C ILE A 1 26.59 -23.67 10.53
N ARG A 2 25.26 -23.47 10.55
CA ARG A 2 24.51 -23.09 9.33
C ARG A 2 24.75 -21.60 9.08
N TYR A 3 25.45 -21.28 8.00
CA TYR A 3 25.57 -19.89 7.53
C TYR A 3 24.17 -19.37 7.17
N ARG A 4 23.61 -18.51 8.01
CA ARG A 4 22.48 -17.66 7.63
C ARG A 4 23.04 -16.67 6.63
N LYS A 5 22.64 -16.81 5.36
CA LYS A 5 23.00 -15.85 4.31
C LYS A 5 22.14 -14.62 4.56
N ASP A 6 22.68 -13.65 5.30
CA ASP A 6 22.05 -12.34 5.43
C ASP A 6 21.87 -11.79 4.02
N LYS A 7 20.61 -11.72 3.58
CA LYS A 7 20.26 -11.05 2.33
C LYS A 7 20.57 -9.58 2.57
N VAL A 8 21.74 -9.13 2.11
CA VAL A 8 22.04 -7.71 1.98
C VAL A 8 21.04 -7.15 0.97
N GLN A 9 19.92 -6.63 1.47
CA GLN A 9 18.95 -5.90 0.69
C GLN A 9 19.67 -4.62 0.25
N SER A 10 20.03 -4.55 -1.03
CA SER A 10 20.60 -3.34 -1.60
C SER A 10 19.70 -2.17 -1.21
N LYS A 11 20.23 -1.14 -0.55
CA LYS A 11 19.52 0.12 -0.30
C LYS A 11 19.21 0.76 -1.65
N GLN A 12 18.15 0.30 -2.30
CA GLN A 12 17.60 0.91 -3.51
C GLN A 12 16.90 2.18 -3.07
N THR A 13 17.14 3.27 -3.79
CA THR A 13 16.40 4.51 -3.58
C THR A 13 14.93 4.23 -3.88
N PRO A 14 14.00 4.45 -2.94
CA PRO A 14 12.59 4.21 -3.19
C PRO A 14 12.08 5.12 -4.30
N THR A 15 11.46 4.53 -5.32
CA THR A 15 10.90 5.29 -6.45
C THR A 15 9.38 5.40 -6.32
N PHE A 16 8.87 6.63 -6.38
CA PHE A 16 7.43 6.91 -6.40
C PHE A 16 7.04 7.41 -7.79
N SER A 17 6.29 6.58 -8.52
CA SER A 17 5.72 6.97 -9.81
C SER A 17 4.55 7.93 -9.62
N VAL A 18 4.39 8.87 -10.55
CA VAL A 18 3.20 9.73 -10.61
C VAL A 18 1.96 8.88 -10.82
N VAL A 19 0.92 9.11 -10.02
CA VAL A 19 -0.38 8.43 -10.14
C VAL A 19 -1.33 9.32 -10.92
N SER A 20 -1.80 8.84 -12.07
CA SER A 20 -2.73 9.53 -12.98
C SER A 20 -4.11 8.86 -13.02
N GLY A 21 -4.20 7.60 -12.60
CA GLY A 21 -5.46 6.88 -12.52
C GLY A 21 -5.35 5.54 -11.80
N VAL A 22 -6.47 4.82 -11.79
CA VAL A 22 -6.61 3.56 -11.04
C VAL A 22 -5.62 2.47 -11.47
N LYS A 23 -5.22 2.44 -12.75
CA LYS A 23 -4.23 1.46 -13.24
C LYS A 23 -2.84 1.65 -12.63
N ASP A 24 -2.50 2.87 -12.20
CA ASP A 24 -1.19 3.15 -11.61
C ASP A 24 -1.10 2.63 -10.16
N LEU A 25 -2.21 2.13 -9.62
CA LEU A 25 -2.29 1.52 -8.29
C LEU A 25 -1.98 0.02 -8.29
N SER A 26 -1.92 -0.61 -9.47
CA SER A 26 -1.84 -2.05 -9.62
C SER A 26 -0.57 -2.69 -9.07
N ASN A 27 0.52 -1.93 -8.93
CA ASN A 27 1.75 -2.42 -8.29
C ASN A 27 1.73 -2.32 -6.75
N GLY A 28 0.66 -1.78 -6.18
CA GLY A 28 0.49 -1.56 -4.74
C GLY A 28 1.36 -0.46 -4.13
N CYS A 29 2.34 0.10 -4.84
CA CYS A 29 3.30 1.05 -4.29
C CYS A 29 2.62 2.29 -3.72
N ALA A 30 1.74 2.93 -4.48
CA ALA A 30 1.06 4.16 -4.06
C ALA A 30 0.14 3.94 -2.85
N ILE A 31 -0.58 2.81 -2.82
CA ILE A 31 -1.49 2.47 -1.72
C ILE A 31 -0.68 2.13 -0.47
N ALA A 32 0.35 1.29 -0.59
CA ALA A 32 1.23 0.93 0.52
C ALA A 32 1.96 2.16 1.09
N ALA A 33 2.42 3.08 0.22
CA ALA A 33 3.01 4.34 0.64
C ALA A 33 2.02 5.23 1.40
N THR A 34 0.75 5.26 0.97
CA THR A 34 -0.32 5.98 1.68
C THR A 34 -0.56 5.37 3.06
N ILE A 35 -0.63 4.05 3.16
CA ILE A 35 -0.76 3.35 4.45
C ILE A 35 0.45 3.64 5.34
N HIS A 36 1.67 3.55 4.81
CA HIS A 36 2.89 3.90 5.54
C HIS A 36 2.86 5.34 6.04
N PHE A 37 2.40 6.29 5.20
CA PHE A 37 2.32 7.69 5.60
C PHE A 37 1.44 7.88 6.85
N TYR A 38 0.27 7.25 6.89
CA TYR A 38 -0.68 7.36 8.00
C TYR A 38 -0.35 6.44 9.18
N CYS A 39 0.24 5.28 8.94
CA CYS A 39 0.47 4.22 9.91
C CYS A 39 1.91 3.66 9.80
N PRO A 40 2.95 4.49 9.95
CA PRO A 40 4.35 4.09 9.73
C PRO A 40 4.82 3.02 10.70
N GLN A 41 4.21 2.93 11.88
CA GLN A 41 4.50 1.93 12.89
C GLN A 41 3.88 0.55 12.60
N ILE A 42 2.99 0.45 11.61
CA ILE A 42 2.33 -0.81 11.20
C ILE A 42 2.92 -1.31 9.89
N LEU A 43 3.02 -0.42 8.89
CA LEU A 43 3.63 -0.75 7.61
C LEU A 43 4.89 0.10 7.42
N ALA A 44 6.05 -0.50 7.66
CA ALA A 44 7.32 0.16 7.40
C ALA A 44 7.59 0.24 5.90
N LEU A 45 8.15 1.35 5.44
CA LEU A 45 8.40 1.55 4.01
C LEU A 45 9.45 0.58 3.46
N GLU A 46 10.38 0.12 4.31
CA GLU A 46 11.39 -0.89 3.98
C GLU A 46 10.80 -2.27 3.63
N ASP A 47 9.59 -2.56 4.10
CA ASP A 47 8.86 -3.78 3.79
C ASP A 47 8.12 -3.68 2.44
N VAL A 48 8.04 -2.49 1.83
CA VAL A 48 7.37 -2.29 0.54
C VAL A 48 8.38 -2.40 -0.59
N CYS A 49 8.06 -3.19 -1.61
CA CYS A 49 8.82 -3.22 -2.85
C CYS A 49 8.61 -1.90 -3.62
N LEU A 50 9.59 -1.00 -3.57
CA LEU A 50 9.61 0.28 -4.30
C LEU A 50 10.78 0.30 -5.28
N LYS A 51 10.53 -0.16 -6.51
CA LYS A 51 11.54 -0.29 -7.57
C LYS A 51 11.09 0.47 -8.82
N ASP A 52 12.05 0.94 -9.62
CA ASP A 52 11.77 1.56 -10.93
C ASP A 52 10.98 0.63 -11.86
N THR A 53 11.30 -0.66 -11.82
CA THR A 53 10.58 -1.70 -12.57
C THR A 53 10.07 -2.74 -11.59
N MET A 54 8.75 -2.85 -11.50
CA MET A 54 8.06 -3.80 -10.64
C MET A 54 7.78 -5.09 -11.40
N SER A 55 8.19 -6.24 -10.84
CA SER A 55 7.71 -7.52 -11.33
C SER A 55 6.29 -7.80 -10.85
N VAL A 56 5.62 -8.78 -11.45
CA VAL A 56 4.29 -9.25 -10.97
C VAL A 56 4.39 -9.77 -9.54
N ALA A 57 5.48 -10.46 -9.19
CA ALA A 57 5.70 -10.96 -7.84
C ALA A 57 5.89 -9.82 -6.82
N ASP A 58 6.65 -8.78 -7.17
CA ASP A 58 6.82 -7.59 -6.33
C ASP A 58 5.47 -6.87 -6.11
N SER A 59 4.67 -6.77 -7.17
CA SER A 59 3.33 -6.16 -7.12
C SER A 59 2.38 -6.93 -6.22
N LEU A 60 2.29 -8.26 -6.41
CA LEU A 60 1.46 -9.14 -5.59
C LEU A 60 1.89 -9.10 -4.12
N TYR A 61 3.19 -9.03 -3.86
CA TYR A 61 3.70 -8.90 -2.49
C TYR A 61 3.21 -7.60 -1.82
N ASN A 62 3.34 -6.46 -2.50
CA ASN A 62 2.80 -5.18 -1.98
C ASN A 62 1.28 -5.23 -1.76
N LEU A 63 0.53 -5.79 -2.72
CA LEU A 63 -0.93 -5.93 -2.62
C LEU A 63 -1.35 -6.85 -1.46
N GLN A 64 -0.57 -7.89 -1.18
CA GLN A 64 -0.80 -8.77 -0.04
C GLN A 64 -0.61 -8.02 1.28
N LEU A 65 0.45 -7.22 1.42
CA LEU A 65 0.66 -6.37 2.62
C LEU A 65 -0.52 -5.43 2.86
N ILE A 66 -1.05 -4.81 1.79
CA ILE A 66 -2.23 -3.94 1.86
C ILE A 66 -3.46 -4.72 2.36
N ARG A 67 -3.67 -5.93 1.82
CA ARG A 67 -4.82 -6.77 2.21
C ARG A 67 -4.72 -7.22 3.66
N GLU A 68 -3.55 -7.60 4.12
CA GLU A 68 -3.28 -7.94 5.53
C GLU A 68 -3.55 -6.75 6.43
N PHE A 69 -3.04 -5.56 6.10
CA PHE A 69 -3.35 -4.34 6.83
C PHE A 69 -4.86 -4.08 6.94
N CYS A 70 -5.61 -4.24 5.84
CA CYS A 70 -7.06 -4.03 5.84
C CYS A 70 -7.79 -5.06 6.70
N ASN A 71 -7.36 -6.32 6.68
CA ASN A 71 -7.96 -7.38 7.50
C ASN A 71 -7.71 -7.16 8.99
N ASP A 72 -6.47 -6.82 9.35
CA ASP A 72 -6.03 -6.75 10.74
C ASP A 72 -6.47 -5.45 11.43
N HIS A 73 -6.60 -4.36 10.67
CA HIS A 73 -6.81 -3.02 11.23
C HIS A 73 -8.11 -2.36 10.81
N LEU A 74 -8.68 -2.74 9.67
CA LEU A 74 -9.83 -2.06 9.07
C LEU A 74 -11.07 -2.97 8.99
N GLN A 75 -11.10 -4.07 9.74
CA GLN A 75 -12.21 -5.03 9.78
C GLN A 75 -12.59 -5.60 8.41
N GLY A 76 -11.60 -5.77 7.51
CA GLY A 76 -11.81 -6.38 6.20
C GLY A 76 -12.36 -5.43 5.13
N CYS A 77 -12.05 -4.12 5.20
CA CYS A 77 -12.53 -3.07 4.28
C CYS A 77 -12.07 -3.19 2.81
N CYS A 78 -11.54 -4.35 2.38
CA CYS A 78 -11.11 -4.56 1.00
C CYS A 78 -11.89 -5.75 0.41
N PRO A 79 -13.03 -5.50 -0.27
CA PRO A 79 -13.78 -6.55 -0.95
C PRO A 79 -13.07 -7.08 -2.22
N LEU A 80 -11.98 -6.45 -2.62
CA LEU A 80 -11.23 -6.77 -3.84
C LEU A 80 -10.21 -7.89 -3.59
N LEU A 81 -10.09 -8.80 -4.55
CA LEU A 81 -9.02 -9.79 -4.56
C LEU A 81 -7.70 -9.15 -5.02
N LEU A 82 -6.60 -9.87 -4.86
CA LEU A 82 -5.29 -9.39 -5.32
C LEU A 82 -5.29 -9.20 -6.84
N GLU A 83 -5.91 -10.12 -7.57
CA GLU A 83 -6.01 -10.09 -9.04
C GLU A 83 -6.84 -8.88 -9.51
N ASP A 84 -7.87 -8.50 -8.76
CA ASP A 84 -8.71 -7.34 -9.09
C ASP A 84 -7.89 -6.05 -9.06
N LEU A 85 -7.02 -5.90 -8.06
CA LEU A 85 -6.13 -4.75 -7.93
C LEU A 85 -4.96 -4.83 -8.92
N LEU A 86 -4.36 -6.01 -9.09
CA LEU A 86 -3.23 -6.24 -9.98
C LEU A 86 -3.59 -5.95 -11.45
N TYR A 87 -4.76 -6.37 -11.90
CA TYR A 87 -5.17 -6.15 -13.29
C TYR A 87 -5.99 -4.87 -13.47
N ALA A 88 -6.59 -4.35 -12.38
CA ALA A 88 -7.42 -3.15 -12.37
C ALA A 88 -8.31 -3.00 -13.62
N PRO A 89 -9.13 -4.02 -13.96
CA PRO A 89 -9.94 -3.97 -15.15
C PRO A 89 -10.92 -2.78 -15.07
N PRO A 90 -11.20 -2.07 -16.17
CA PRO A 90 -12.00 -0.85 -16.14
C PRO A 90 -13.37 -0.99 -15.45
N ILE A 91 -13.97 -2.18 -15.51
CA ILE A 91 -15.24 -2.49 -14.85
C ILE A 91 -15.19 -2.37 -13.32
N LEU A 92 -14.01 -2.57 -12.71
CA LEU A 92 -13.79 -2.46 -11.26
C LEU A 92 -13.32 -1.06 -10.82
N ARG A 93 -13.27 -0.09 -11.73
CA ARG A 93 -12.83 1.28 -11.41
C ARG A 93 -13.57 1.85 -10.21
N VAL A 94 -14.89 1.72 -10.16
CA VAL A 94 -15.71 2.24 -9.06
C VAL A 94 -15.38 1.53 -7.76
N ASN A 95 -15.25 0.20 -7.78
CA ASN A 95 -14.90 -0.60 -6.61
C ASN A 95 -13.53 -0.20 -6.03
N ILE A 96 -12.53 0.05 -6.88
CA ILE A 96 -11.20 0.50 -6.44
C ILE A 96 -11.28 1.92 -5.85
N MET A 97 -12.06 2.81 -6.46
CA MET A 97 -12.27 4.15 -5.91
C MET A 97 -13.01 4.12 -4.56
N CYS A 98 -13.99 3.22 -4.38
CA CYS A 98 -14.67 3.01 -3.10
C CYS A 98 -13.68 2.52 -2.04
N PHE A 99 -12.81 1.56 -2.37
CA PHE A 99 -11.76 1.10 -1.46
C PHE A 99 -10.84 2.25 -1.01
N LEU A 100 -10.38 3.10 -1.95
CA LEU A 100 -9.57 4.27 -1.59
C LEU A 100 -10.34 5.28 -0.71
N ALA A 101 -11.62 5.50 -0.99
CA ALA A 101 -12.47 6.38 -0.20
C ALA A 101 -12.66 5.84 1.23
N GLU A 102 -12.78 4.52 1.40
CA GLU A 102 -12.84 3.88 2.72
C GLU A 102 -11.54 4.05 3.51
N LEU A 103 -10.37 3.86 2.86
CA LEU A 103 -9.07 4.14 3.47
C LEU A 103 -9.01 5.59 3.97
N LEU A 104 -9.38 6.56 3.11
CA LEU A 104 -9.35 7.96 3.48
C LEU A 104 -10.37 8.29 4.58
N ALA A 105 -11.55 7.69 4.56
CA ALA A 105 -12.54 7.86 5.63
C ALA A 105 -12.01 7.35 6.97
N VAL A 106 -11.27 6.24 6.99
CA VAL A 106 -10.59 5.77 8.20
C VAL A 106 -9.52 6.76 8.63
N PHE A 107 -8.61 7.11 7.72
CA PHE A 107 -7.42 7.88 8.05
C PHE A 107 -7.71 9.35 8.41
N GLU A 108 -8.65 9.99 7.72
CA GLU A 108 -8.88 11.42 7.87
C GLU A 108 -10.14 11.78 8.68
N VAL A 109 -11.14 10.90 8.71
CA VAL A 109 -12.41 11.17 9.40
C VAL A 109 -12.50 10.42 10.72
N LYS A 110 -12.33 9.09 10.71
CA LYS A 110 -12.45 8.27 11.93
C LYS A 110 -11.24 8.40 12.84
N LYS A 111 -10.03 8.53 12.26
CA LYS A 111 -8.75 8.72 12.97
C LYS A 111 -8.58 7.80 14.20
N PRO A 112 -8.66 6.47 14.03
CA PRO A 112 -8.39 5.55 15.14
C PRO A 112 -6.93 5.68 15.62
N ASP A 113 -6.63 5.18 16.82
CA ASP A 113 -5.30 5.32 17.48
C ASP A 113 -4.12 4.81 16.65
N ILE A 114 -4.36 3.90 15.72
CA ILE A 114 -3.35 3.39 14.79
C ILE A 114 -2.92 4.42 13.73
N VAL A 115 -3.66 5.51 13.54
CA VAL A 115 -3.33 6.55 12.57
C VAL A 115 -2.42 7.58 13.26
N LYS A 116 -1.13 7.52 12.93
CA LYS A 116 -0.06 8.39 13.46
C LYS A 116 0.83 8.86 12.32
N PRO A 117 0.41 9.89 11.56
CA PRO A 117 1.10 10.27 10.34
C PRO A 117 2.56 10.69 10.58
N VAL A 118 3.45 10.38 9.64
CA VAL A 118 4.89 10.72 9.72
C VAL A 118 5.11 12.23 9.87
N HIS A 119 4.25 13.04 9.22
CA HIS A 119 4.20 14.49 9.34
C HIS A 119 2.75 14.96 9.37
N THR A 120 2.45 16.07 10.05
CA THR A 120 1.18 16.76 9.90
C THR A 120 1.12 17.37 8.49
N LEU A 121 0.11 16.99 7.72
CA LEU A 121 -0.22 17.68 6.47
C LEU A 121 -0.80 19.04 6.84
N ASP A 122 0.04 20.06 6.99
CA ASP A 122 -0.41 21.45 7.10
C ASP A 122 -0.93 21.89 5.72
N LEU A 123 -2.13 21.43 5.36
CA LEU A 123 -2.84 21.83 4.14
C LEU A 123 -3.68 23.09 4.41
N THR A 124 -3.07 24.10 5.03
CA THR A 124 -3.69 25.41 5.28
C THR A 124 -3.43 26.37 4.14
#